data_AF-A0AAD2LP07-F1
#
_entry.id   AF-A0AAD2LP07-F1
#
_cell.length_a   1.000
_cell.length_b   1.000
_cell.length_c   1.000
_cell.angle_alpha   90.00
_cell.angle_beta   90.00
_cell.angle_gamma   90.00
#
_symmetry.space_group_name_H-M   'P 1'
#
loop_
_entity.id
_entity.type
_entity.pdbx_description
1 polymer ?
#
loop_
_entity_poly.entity_id
_entity_poly.type
_entity_poly.pdbx_seq_one_letter_code
_entity_poly.pdbx_strand_id
1 'polypeptide(L)'
;MKIYSVILGAFLLGACSLKDQAIVDTNLKSQTLMFTQKYKITQDKINAIITMSYLNPILDKPSKDDVLALSFTPNALKIQNLEVFINNKKANIEKLDDEYLKYIIQNNYTNYFKASLPSVKEETRLVAKICLNHLSCFELNFQKYPKSLYYRSEDVDTQYN
;
A
#
# COMPACT_ATOMS: atom_id res chain seq x y z
N MET A 1 35.53 9.64 -33.76
CA MET A 1 35.43 10.43 -32.51
C MET A 1 34.02 10.95 -32.18
N LYS A 2 33.15 11.28 -33.15
CA LYS A 2 31.82 11.87 -32.84
C LYS A 2 30.79 10.92 -32.21
N ILE A 3 30.84 9.60 -32.49
CA ILE A 3 29.85 8.63 -31.98
C ILE A 3 30.06 8.29 -30.49
N TYR A 4 31.31 8.18 -30.05
CA TYR A 4 31.63 7.86 -28.64
C TYR A 4 31.19 8.98 -27.67
N SER A 5 31.25 10.24 -28.10
CA SER A 5 30.78 11.38 -27.30
C SER A 5 29.25 11.42 -27.15
N VAL A 6 28.50 10.91 -28.13
CA VAL A 6 27.03 10.83 -28.06
C VAL A 6 26.58 9.73 -27.10
N ILE A 7 27.27 8.58 -27.11
CA ILE A 7 26.98 7.46 -26.20
C ILE A 7 27.29 7.85 -24.75
N LEU A 8 28.40 8.56 -24.50
CA LEU A 8 28.74 9.05 -23.16
C LEU A 8 27.74 10.10 -22.64
N GLY A 9 27.22 10.97 -23.52
CA GLY A 9 26.17 11.92 -23.18
C GLY A 9 24.84 11.25 -22.83
N ALA A 10 24.46 10.20 -23.56
CA ALA A 10 23.25 9.43 -23.27
C ALA A 10 23.33 8.67 -21.93
N PHE A 11 24.51 8.16 -21.56
CA PHE A 11 24.72 7.49 -20.27
C PHE A 11 24.63 8.44 -19.07
N LEU A 12 25.06 9.69 -19.20
CA LEU A 12 24.98 10.68 -18.12
C LEU A 12 23.55 11.19 -17.88
N LEU A 13 22.70 11.22 -18.91
CA LEU A 13 21.29 11.63 -18.78
C LEU A 13 20.40 10.54 -18.17
N GLY A 14 20.75 9.26 -18.33
CA GLY A 14 19.99 8.14 -17.73
C GLY A 14 20.14 8.02 -16.20
N ALA A 15 21.25 8.51 -15.64
CA ALA A 15 21.54 8.38 -14.21
C ALA A 15 20.70 9.31 -13.31
N CYS A 16 20.24 10.45 -13.82
CA CYS A 16 19.40 11.38 -13.05
C CYS A 16 17.96 10.87 -12.87
N SER A 17 17.38 10.22 -13.88
CA SER A 17 15.99 9.74 -13.84
C SER A 17 15.76 8.63 -12.81
N LEU A 18 16.77 7.80 -12.53
CA LEU A 18 16.66 6.68 -11.59
C LEU A 18 16.60 7.14 -10.13
N LYS A 19 17.34 8.21 -9.79
CA LYS A 19 17.33 8.78 -8.44
C LYS A 19 15.97 9.37 -8.11
N ASP A 20 15.34 10.03 -9.09
CA ASP A 20 14.02 10.62 -8.92
C ASP A 20 12.95 9.55 -8.67
N GLN A 21 12.96 8.43 -9.41
CA GLN A 21 12.00 7.36 -9.20
C GLN A 21 12.10 6.74 -7.79
N ALA A 22 13.30 6.51 -7.29
CA ALA A 22 13.49 5.96 -5.94
C ALA A 22 12.98 6.89 -4.83
N ILE A 23 13.11 8.21 -5.02
CA ILE A 23 12.56 9.23 -4.13
C ILE A 23 11.03 9.22 -4.18
N VAL A 24 10.44 9.18 -5.38
CA VAL A 24 8.98 9.08 -5.57
C VAL A 24 8.42 7.84 -4.87
N ASP A 25 9.04 6.66 -5.07
CA ASP A 25 8.60 5.42 -4.45
C ASP A 25 8.70 5.48 -2.92
N THR A 26 9.75 6.11 -2.38
CA THR A 26 9.92 6.29 -0.94
C THR A 26 8.85 7.22 -0.36
N ASN A 27 8.51 8.30 -1.07
CA ASN A 27 7.46 9.22 -0.68
C ASN A 27 6.09 8.54 -0.70
N LEU A 28 5.80 7.74 -1.73
CA LEU A 28 4.55 6.97 -1.83
C LEU A 28 4.41 5.97 -0.68
N LYS A 29 5.49 5.23 -0.35
CA LYS A 29 5.51 4.32 0.81
C LYS A 29 5.26 5.06 2.11
N SER A 30 5.90 6.22 2.28
CA SER A 30 5.73 7.04 3.48
C SER A 30 4.30 7.56 3.63
N GLN A 31 3.67 7.99 2.53
CA GLN A 31 2.26 8.38 2.54
C GLN A 31 1.33 7.20 2.87
N THR A 32 1.64 6.00 2.38
CA THR A 32 0.89 4.78 2.68
C THR A 32 0.87 4.44 4.17
N LEU A 33 1.97 4.70 4.88
CA LEU A 33 2.07 4.45 6.32
C LEU A 33 1.03 5.24 7.13
N MET A 34 0.60 6.41 6.65
CA MET A 34 -0.48 7.18 7.30
C MET A 34 -1.83 6.46 7.26
N PHE A 35 -2.01 5.57 6.29
CA PHE A 35 -3.22 4.77 6.07
C PHE A 35 -3.01 3.30 6.39
N THR A 36 -1.99 2.98 7.19
CA THR A 36 -1.64 1.61 7.56
C THR A 36 -2.01 1.32 9.00
N GLN A 37 -2.70 0.21 9.20
CA GLN A 37 -3.00 -0.36 10.51
C GLN A 37 -2.25 -1.68 10.68
N LYS A 38 -1.92 -2.02 11.93
CA LYS A 38 -1.19 -3.25 12.25
C LYS A 38 -1.83 -3.98 13.41
N TYR A 39 -1.75 -5.30 13.36
CA TYR A 39 -2.19 -6.19 14.43
C TYR A 39 -1.14 -7.27 14.67
N LYS A 40 -0.90 -7.60 15.94
CA LYS A 40 0.00 -8.67 16.34
C LYS A 40 -0.82 -9.88 16.79
N ILE A 41 -0.58 -11.03 16.18
CA ILE A 41 -1.10 -12.32 16.61
C ILE A 41 -0.07 -12.95 17.55
N THR A 42 -0.53 -13.39 18.72
CA THR A 42 0.27 -14.16 19.70
C THR A 42 -0.44 -15.43 20.18
N GLN A 43 -1.51 -15.85 19.51
CA GLN A 43 -2.34 -17.01 19.88
C GLN A 43 -1.73 -18.32 19.34
N ASP A 44 -1.97 -19.44 20.02
CA ASP A 44 -1.60 -20.79 19.56
C ASP A 44 -0.14 -20.97 19.12
N LYS A 45 0.78 -20.31 19.84
CA LYS A 45 2.23 -20.25 19.53
C LYS A 45 2.56 -19.59 18.18
N ILE A 46 1.57 -18.99 17.51
CA ILE A 46 1.78 -18.15 16.33
C ILE A 46 2.24 -16.78 16.80
N ASN A 47 3.34 -16.30 16.24
CA ASN A 47 3.80 -14.93 16.41
C ASN A 47 3.90 -14.28 15.04
N ALA A 48 2.90 -13.49 14.69
CA ALA A 48 2.78 -12.88 13.38
C ALA A 48 2.33 -11.42 13.48
N ILE A 49 2.75 -10.62 12.51
CA ILE A 49 2.28 -9.26 12.31
C ILE A 49 1.47 -9.24 11.03
N ILE A 50 0.25 -8.72 11.16
CA ILE A 50 -0.60 -8.39 10.03
C ILE A 50 -0.55 -6.89 9.87
N THR A 51 -0.30 -6.41 8.65
CA THR A 51 -0.47 -5.00 8.33
C THR A 51 -1.44 -4.86 7.17
N MET A 52 -2.26 -3.82 7.22
CA MET A 52 -3.21 -3.53 6.17
C MET A 52 -3.18 -2.03 5.88
N SER A 53 -3.08 -1.68 4.60
CA SER A 53 -2.90 -0.31 4.13
C SER A 53 -4.00 0.06 3.15
N TYR A 54 -4.74 1.15 3.40
CA TYR A 54 -5.72 1.68 2.45
C TYR A 54 -5.02 2.50 1.37
N LEU A 55 -5.05 2.03 0.12
CA LEU A 55 -4.23 2.58 -0.96
C LEU A 55 -4.90 3.72 -1.73
N ASN A 56 -6.23 3.78 -1.80
CA ASN A 56 -6.93 4.74 -2.67
C ASN A 56 -6.46 6.21 -2.56
N PRO A 57 -6.13 6.76 -1.38
CA PRO A 57 -5.70 8.16 -1.26
C PRO A 57 -4.37 8.48 -1.97
N ILE A 58 -3.57 7.46 -2.28
CA ILE A 58 -2.20 7.61 -2.80
C ILE A 58 -2.00 6.99 -4.20
N LEU A 59 -3.02 6.36 -4.78
CA LEU A 59 -2.92 5.77 -6.11
C LEU A 59 -2.67 6.86 -7.16
N ASP A 60 -1.73 6.62 -8.08
CA ASP A 60 -1.49 7.53 -9.21
C ASP A 60 -2.72 7.68 -10.11
N LYS A 61 -3.47 6.58 -10.26
CA LYS A 61 -4.73 6.52 -11.01
C LYS A 61 -5.87 6.24 -10.05
N PRO A 62 -6.94 7.06 -10.04
CA PRO A 62 -8.11 6.77 -9.24
C PRO A 62 -8.68 5.40 -9.56
N SER A 63 -8.86 4.56 -8.53
CA SER A 63 -9.55 3.29 -8.66
C SER A 63 -11.07 3.48 -8.53
N LYS A 64 -11.83 2.65 -9.26
CA LYS A 64 -13.29 2.54 -9.05
C LYS A 64 -13.59 1.83 -7.74
N ASP A 65 -12.79 0.82 -7.40
CA ASP A 65 -12.93 0.01 -6.19
C ASP A 65 -12.05 0.54 -5.06
N ASP A 66 -12.44 0.26 -3.82
CA ASP A 66 -11.55 0.44 -2.68
C ASP A 66 -10.55 -0.71 -2.65
N VAL A 67 -9.26 -0.37 -2.59
CA VAL A 67 -8.14 -1.29 -2.64
C VAL A 67 -7.31 -1.14 -1.36
N LEU A 68 -7.10 -2.26 -0.69
CA LEU A 68 -6.25 -2.37 0.48
C LEU A 68 -5.15 -3.39 0.23
N ALA A 69 -3.91 -3.05 0.57
CA ALA A 69 -2.83 -4.02 0.64
C ALA A 69 -2.86 -4.68 2.02
N LEU A 70 -2.94 -6.00 2.05
CA LEU A 70 -2.91 -6.81 3.27
C LEU A 70 -1.63 -7.64 3.26
N SER A 71 -0.90 -7.63 4.36
CA SER A 71 0.36 -8.36 4.45
C SER A 71 0.52 -9.13 5.75
N PHE A 72 1.18 -10.28 5.65
CA PHE A 72 1.38 -11.21 6.75
C PHE A 72 2.87 -11.53 6.91
N THR A 73 3.39 -11.29 8.09
CA THR A 73 4.80 -11.55 8.45
C THR A 73 4.84 -12.47 9.68
N PRO A 74 5.57 -13.58 9.69
CA PRO A 74 6.46 -14.07 8.63
C PRO A 74 5.70 -14.75 7.48
N ASN A 75 6.35 -14.88 6.31
CA ASN A 75 5.83 -15.57 5.13
C ASN A 75 5.63 -17.08 5.35
N ALA A 76 6.26 -17.64 6.38
CA ALA A 76 6.04 -19.01 6.85
C ALA A 76 4.67 -19.23 7.51
N LEU A 77 3.91 -18.15 7.78
CA LEU A 77 2.54 -18.26 8.29
C LEU A 77 1.66 -18.97 7.25
N LYS A 78 1.12 -20.13 7.64
CA LYS A 78 0.21 -20.90 6.79
C LYS A 78 -1.16 -20.23 6.76
N ILE A 79 -1.55 -19.73 5.59
CA ILE A 79 -2.87 -19.11 5.36
C ILE A 79 -3.70 -20.11 4.56
N GLN A 80 -4.66 -20.75 5.21
CA GLN A 80 -5.58 -21.71 4.58
C GLN A 80 -6.92 -21.05 4.28
N ASN A 81 -7.46 -20.36 5.28
CA ASN A 81 -8.72 -19.62 5.16
C ASN A 81 -8.47 -18.17 5.55
N LEU A 82 -8.76 -17.25 4.63
CA LEU A 82 -8.67 -15.82 4.86
C LEU A 82 -9.95 -15.16 4.37
N GLU A 83 -10.66 -14.52 5.29
CA GLU A 83 -11.80 -13.69 4.96
C GLU A 83 -11.60 -12.29 5.52
N VAL A 84 -11.96 -11.30 4.71
CA VAL A 84 -11.88 -9.89 5.07
C VAL A 84 -13.21 -9.25 4.78
N PHE A 85 -13.73 -8.53 5.76
CA PHE A 85 -14.94 -7.75 5.65
C PHE A 85 -14.59 -6.30 5.90
N ILE A 86 -14.94 -5.42 4.98
CA ILE A 86 -14.81 -3.97 5.16
C ILE A 86 -16.21 -3.42 5.34
N ASN A 87 -16.49 -2.82 6.51
CA ASN A 87 -17.82 -2.30 6.86
C ASN A 87 -18.94 -3.31 6.57
N ASN A 88 -18.74 -4.55 7.05
CA ASN A 88 -19.63 -5.70 6.89
C ASN A 88 -19.80 -6.23 5.45
N LYS A 89 -19.08 -5.70 4.47
CA LYS A 89 -19.06 -6.21 3.09
C LYS A 89 -17.84 -7.11 2.87
N LYS A 90 -18.06 -8.32 2.35
CA LYS A 90 -16.97 -9.25 2.05
C LYS A 90 -16.11 -8.69 0.91
N ALA A 91 -14.81 -8.58 1.13
CA ALA A 91 -13.85 -8.18 0.12
C ALA A 91 -13.40 -9.38 -0.73
N ASN A 92 -13.05 -9.12 -1.98
CA ASN A 92 -12.31 -10.07 -2.81
C ASN A 92 -10.84 -10.07 -2.38
N ILE A 93 -10.28 -11.27 -2.20
CA ILE A 93 -8.88 -11.45 -1.78
C ILE A 93 -8.11 -12.14 -2.89
N GLU A 94 -7.03 -11.51 -3.32
CA GLU A 94 -6.11 -12.06 -4.30
C GLU A 94 -4.66 -11.74 -3.93
N LYS A 95 -3.69 -12.33 -4.64
CA LYS A 95 -2.29 -11.96 -4.47
C LYS A 95 -2.12 -10.48 -4.85
N LEU A 96 -1.25 -9.76 -4.14
CA LEU A 96 -1.00 -8.36 -4.48
C LEU A 96 -0.29 -8.25 -5.84
N ASP A 97 -0.85 -7.42 -6.73
CA ASP A 97 -0.27 -7.16 -8.05
C ASP A 97 0.98 -6.29 -7.97
N ASP A 98 1.88 -6.45 -8.93
CA ASP A 98 3.14 -5.71 -9.00
C ASP A 98 2.93 -4.19 -9.07
N GLU A 99 1.81 -3.73 -9.65
CA GLU A 99 1.47 -2.31 -9.73
C GLU A 99 1.29 -1.64 -8.36
N TYR A 100 0.89 -2.42 -7.33
CA TYR A 100 0.69 -1.91 -5.97
C TYR A 100 1.92 -2.03 -5.09
N LEU A 101 2.91 -2.84 -5.49
CA LEU A 101 4.11 -3.09 -4.69
C LEU A 101 4.91 -1.82 -4.41
N LYS A 102 4.90 -0.85 -5.34
CA LYS A 102 5.59 0.45 -5.15
C LYS A 102 5.04 1.29 -3.99
N TYR A 103 3.80 1.06 -3.58
CA TYR A 103 3.17 1.80 -2.49
C TYR A 103 3.47 1.22 -1.11
N ILE A 104 3.94 -0.03 -1.01
CA ILE A 104 4.10 -0.70 0.28
C ILE A 104 5.56 -1.02 0.61
N ILE A 105 5.84 -1.22 1.90
CA ILE A 105 7.14 -1.70 2.35
C ILE A 105 7.26 -3.19 2.02
N GLN A 106 8.22 -3.51 1.15
CA GLN A 106 8.49 -4.86 0.69
C GLN A 106 9.62 -5.51 1.50
N ASN A 107 9.47 -6.78 1.83
CA ASN A 107 10.55 -7.62 2.34
C ASN A 107 10.29 -9.09 1.99
N ASN A 108 11.36 -9.90 2.00
CA ASN A 108 11.31 -11.30 1.58
C ASN A 108 10.63 -12.24 2.59
N TYR A 109 10.27 -11.73 3.76
CA TYR A 109 9.66 -12.49 4.86
C TYR A 109 8.17 -12.18 5.00
N THR A 110 7.54 -11.58 3.99
CA THR A 110 6.13 -11.18 4.06
C THR A 110 5.34 -11.69 2.86
N ASN A 111 4.15 -12.22 3.10
CA ASN A 111 3.17 -12.52 2.06
C ASN A 111 2.26 -11.32 1.84
N TYR A 112 1.98 -10.98 0.58
CA TYR A 112 1.19 -9.81 0.19
C TYR A 112 -0.07 -10.21 -0.58
N PHE A 113 -1.19 -9.64 -0.16
CA PHE A 113 -2.51 -9.83 -0.72
C PHE A 113 -3.15 -8.48 -1.01
N LYS A 114 -4.05 -8.46 -1.99
CA LYS A 114 -4.95 -7.36 -2.26
C LYS A 114 -6.32 -7.72 -1.73
N ALA A 115 -6.91 -6.82 -0.94
CA ALA A 115 -8.31 -6.86 -0.57
C ALA A 115 -9.04 -5.75 -1.32
N SER A 116 -10.00 -6.11 -2.16
CA SER A 116 -10.77 -5.16 -2.97
C SER A 116 -12.27 -5.30 -2.77
N LEU A 117 -12.99 -4.19 -2.87
CA LEU A 117 -14.45 -4.16 -2.83
C LEU A 117 -15.01 -2.99 -3.64
N PRO A 118 -16.26 -3.10 -4.14
CA PRO A 118 -16.95 -1.96 -4.74
C PRO A 118 -16.91 -0.77 -3.78
N SER A 119 -16.52 0.39 -4.31
CA SER A 119 -16.18 1.58 -3.55
C SER A 119 -17.19 1.92 -2.45
N VAL A 120 -16.69 2.09 -1.23
CA VAL A 120 -17.37 2.70 -0.07
C VAL A 120 -16.92 4.16 0.11
N LYS A 121 -16.84 4.90 -1.01
CA LYS A 121 -16.30 6.28 -1.08
C LYS A 121 -16.95 7.26 -0.09
N GLU A 122 -18.22 7.11 0.21
CA GLU A 122 -18.93 8.00 1.14
C GLU A 122 -18.61 7.73 2.61
N GLU A 123 -18.03 6.57 2.92
CA GLU A 123 -17.76 6.17 4.28
C GLU A 123 -16.42 6.76 4.74
N THR A 124 -16.47 7.68 5.71
CA THR A 124 -15.29 8.34 6.28
C THR A 124 -14.45 7.42 7.17
N ARG A 125 -15.04 6.30 7.62
CA ARG A 125 -14.40 5.29 8.45
C ARG A 125 -14.50 3.93 7.77
N LEU A 126 -13.40 3.19 7.76
CA LEU A 126 -13.38 1.79 7.35
C LEU A 126 -13.02 0.93 8.55
N VAL A 127 -13.83 -0.08 8.82
CA VAL A 127 -13.56 -1.13 9.79
C VAL A 127 -13.31 -2.41 9.00
N ALA A 128 -12.06 -2.84 8.99
CA ALA A 128 -11.65 -4.09 8.37
C ALA A 128 -11.65 -5.21 9.41
N LYS A 129 -12.64 -6.09 9.35
CA LYS A 129 -12.69 -7.32 10.14
C LYS A 129 -11.98 -8.43 9.36
N ILE A 130 -10.94 -9.00 9.95
CA ILE A 130 -10.09 -10.03 9.34
C ILE A 130 -10.25 -11.31 10.13
N CYS A 131 -10.59 -12.39 9.44
CA CYS A 131 -10.72 -13.74 9.98
C CYS A 131 -9.68 -14.64 9.31
N LEU A 132 -8.78 -15.22 10.11
CA LEU A 132 -7.66 -16.02 9.62
C LEU A 132 -7.70 -17.42 10.25
N ASN A 133 -7.81 -18.45 9.41
CA ASN A 133 -7.84 -19.85 9.82
C ASN A 133 -8.88 -20.10 10.93
N HIS A 134 -8.44 -20.65 12.07
CA HIS A 134 -9.26 -20.90 13.25
C HIS A 134 -9.09 -19.82 14.34
N LEU A 135 -8.31 -18.77 14.08
CA LEU A 135 -8.06 -17.72 15.05
C LEU A 135 -9.29 -16.83 15.21
N SER A 136 -9.41 -16.18 16.37
CA SER A 136 -10.44 -15.16 16.56
C SER A 136 -10.25 -14.02 15.56
N CYS A 137 -11.35 -13.61 14.92
CA CYS A 137 -11.31 -12.44 14.04
C CYS A 137 -10.93 -11.19 14.83
N PHE A 138 -10.26 -10.25 14.17
CA PHE A 138 -9.89 -8.96 14.75
C PHE A 138 -10.24 -7.82 13.79
N GLU A 139 -10.27 -6.60 14.31
CA GLU A 139 -10.66 -5.42 13.55
C GLU A 139 -9.52 -4.42 13.44
N LEU A 140 -9.38 -3.82 12.27
CA LEU A 140 -8.50 -2.70 11.99
C LEU A 140 -9.36 -1.49 11.59
N ASN A 141 -9.13 -0.37 12.26
CA ASN A 141 -9.93 0.84 12.07
C ASN A 141 -9.13 1.88 11.29
N PHE A 142 -9.68 2.34 10.18
CA PHE A 142 -9.09 3.35 9.31
C PHE A 142 -9.98 4.58 9.30
N GLN A 143 -9.34 5.74 9.35
CA GLN A 143 -10.00 7.02 9.10
C GLN A 143 -9.55 7.51 7.73
N LYS A 144 -10.51 7.75 6.82
CA LYS A 144 -10.22 8.36 5.53
C LYS A 144 -9.95 9.85 5.76
N TYR A 145 -8.74 10.28 5.44
CA TYR A 145 -8.36 11.68 5.44
C TYR A 145 -8.12 12.14 4.00
N PRO A 146 -8.68 13.28 3.57
CA PRO A 146 -8.38 13.83 2.26
C PRO A 146 -6.90 14.20 2.15
N LYS A 147 -6.31 13.91 0.98
CA LYS A 147 -4.89 14.14 0.68
C LYS A 147 -4.44 15.57 0.95
N SER A 148 -5.31 16.55 0.70
CA SER A 148 -5.06 17.97 0.92
C SER A 148 -4.73 18.35 2.37
N LEU A 149 -5.04 17.51 3.36
CA LEU A 149 -4.74 17.81 4.77
C LEU A 149 -3.28 17.55 5.16
N TYR A 150 -2.58 16.66 4.45
CA TYR A 150 -1.23 16.22 4.84
C TYR A 150 -0.25 16.20 3.66
N TYR A 151 -0.71 16.47 2.45
CA TYR A 151 0.13 16.60 1.26
C TYR A 151 -0.32 17.80 0.44
N ARG A 152 0.56 18.79 0.36
CA ARG A 152 0.52 19.89 -0.61
C ARG A 152 1.75 19.70 -1.50
N SER A 153 1.57 19.66 -2.81
CA SER A 153 2.70 19.68 -3.73
C SER A 153 3.37 21.05 -3.65
N GLU A 154 4.71 21.09 -3.54
CA GLU A 154 5.48 22.35 -3.55
C GLU A 154 5.15 23.22 -4.78
N ASP A 155 4.77 22.60 -5.91
CA ASP A 155 4.34 23.31 -7.12
C ASP A 155 3.11 24.22 -6.91
N VAL A 156 2.25 23.93 -5.91
CA VAL A 156 1.06 24.77 -5.62
C VAL A 156 1.45 26.06 -4.88
N ASP A 157 2.60 26.09 -4.21
CA ASP A 157 3.12 27.30 -3.55
C ASP A 157 3.99 28.17 -4.48
N THR A 158 4.20 27.77 -5.75
CA THR A 158 4.96 28.56 -6.75
C THR A 158 4.10 29.40 -7.70
N GLN A 159 2.77 29.40 -7.55
CA GLN A 159 1.90 30.26 -8.34
C GLN A 159 1.57 31.58 -7.63
N TYR A 160 2.15 32.66 -8.18
CA TYR A 160 1.89 34.09 -8.00
C TYR A 160 2.53 34.80 -6.80
N ASN A 161 3.78 35.23 -7.00
CA ASN A 161 4.20 36.60 -6.69
C ASN A 161 4.74 37.25 -7.96
#